data_AF-A0A224YU32-F1
#
_entry.id   AF-A0A224YU32-F1
#
_cell.length_a   1.000
_cell.length_b   1.000
_cell.length_c   1.000
_cell.angle_alpha   90.00
_cell.angle_beta   90.00
_cell.angle_gamma   90.00
#
_symmetry.space_group_name_H-M   'P 1'
#
loop_
_entity.id
_entity.type
_entity.pdbx_description
1 polymer ?
#
loop_
_entity_poly.entity_id
_entity_poly.type
_entity_poly.pdbx_seq_one_letter_code
_entity_poly.pdbx_strand_id
1 'polypeptide(L)'
;MKIVLQAITLAVTFLVAFVSSAPPVRQGREKCGYESCPKTRPGMLNVHLLAHTHMDLGWLKTVDQYFYGTKNDDANVGVRYIFESVLDELEKDPSRRFIFVETGFFNLWWRRLSDAKRKRFDALV
;
A
#
# COMPACT_ATOMS: atom_id res chain seq x y z
N MET A 1 15.43 -17.71 -47.48
CA MET A 1 14.78 -18.43 -46.37
C MET A 1 15.52 -18.33 -45.03
N LYS A 2 16.86 -18.40 -44.97
CA LYS A 2 17.63 -18.32 -43.71
C LYS A 2 17.55 -16.97 -42.97
N ILE A 3 17.51 -15.85 -43.70
CA ILE A 3 17.47 -14.49 -43.13
C ILE A 3 16.13 -14.20 -42.45
N VAL A 4 15.02 -14.65 -43.05
CA VAL A 4 13.67 -14.51 -42.47
C VAL A 4 13.55 -15.33 -41.19
N LEU A 5 14.13 -16.54 -41.17
CA LEU A 5 14.14 -17.38 -39.98
C LEU A 5 14.94 -16.75 -38.83
N GLN A 6 16.13 -16.18 -39.10
CA GLN A 6 16.92 -15.46 -38.10
C GLN A 6 16.23 -14.20 -37.57
N ALA A 7 15.59 -13.42 -38.43
CA ALA A 7 14.85 -12.23 -38.01
C ALA A 7 13.66 -12.59 -37.11
N ILE A 8 12.95 -13.69 -37.42
CA ILE A 8 11.88 -14.22 -36.57
C ILE A 8 12.45 -14.71 -35.23
N THR A 9 13.59 -15.42 -35.22
CA THR A 9 14.21 -15.89 -33.98
C THR A 9 14.68 -14.73 -33.09
N LEU A 10 15.24 -13.67 -33.67
CA LEU A 10 15.62 -12.44 -32.97
C LEU A 10 14.41 -11.68 -32.42
N ALA A 11 13.34 -11.54 -33.21
CA ALA A 11 12.12 -10.88 -32.76
C ALA A 11 11.44 -11.66 -31.62
N VAL A 12 11.39 -12.99 -31.69
CA VAL A 12 10.82 -13.84 -30.64
C VAL A 12 11.65 -13.78 -29.36
N THR A 13 12.99 -13.81 -29.45
CA THR A 13 13.85 -13.69 -28.27
C THR A 13 13.75 -12.32 -27.60
N PHE A 14 13.62 -11.24 -28.38
CA PHE A 14 13.38 -9.89 -27.84
C PHE A 14 12.01 -9.76 -27.15
N LEU A 15 10.97 -10.39 -27.72
CA LEU A 15 9.63 -10.40 -27.12
C LEU A 15 9.60 -11.14 -25.79
N VAL A 16 10.27 -12.30 -25.71
CA VAL A 16 10.33 -13.13 -24.49
C VAL A 16 11.11 -12.42 -23.37
N ALA A 17 12.18 -11.68 -23.72
CA ALA A 17 12.94 -10.88 -22.76
C ALA A 17 12.11 -9.74 -22.16
N PHE A 18 11.21 -9.12 -22.94
CA PHE A 18 10.33 -8.05 -22.45
C PHE A 18 9.26 -8.58 -21.47
N VAL A 19 8.72 -9.78 -21.71
CA VAL A 19 7.69 -10.40 -20.86
C VAL A 19 8.24 -10.81 -19.48
N SER A 20 9.54 -11.10 -19.36
CA SER A 20 10.19 -11.47 -18.10
C SER A 20 10.52 -10.31 -17.14
N SER A 21 10.19 -9.06 -17.49
CA SER A 21 10.44 -7.90 -16.62
C SER A 21 9.35 -7.66 -15.56
N ALA A 22 8.35 -8.55 -15.47
CA ALA A 22 7.34 -8.46 -14.43
C ALA A 22 8.01 -8.60 -13.03
N PRO A 23 7.78 -7.67 -12.09
CA PRO A 23 8.33 -7.79 -10.75
C PRO A 23 7.86 -9.11 -10.14
N PRO A 24 8.73 -9.81 -9.38
CA PRO A 24 8.36 -11.07 -8.76
C PRO A 24 7.16 -10.85 -7.85
N VAL A 25 6.04 -11.52 -8.18
CA VAL A 25 4.90 -11.63 -7.28
C VAL A 25 5.40 -12.36 -6.04
N ARG A 26 5.40 -11.68 -4.88
CA ARG A 26 5.76 -12.28 -3.59
C ARG A 26 4.76 -13.40 -3.31
N GLN A 27 5.10 -14.64 -3.68
CA GLN A 27 4.38 -15.83 -3.24
C GLN A 27 4.78 -16.17 -1.79
N GLY A 28 4.40 -15.33 -0.85
CA GLY A 28 4.31 -15.73 0.55
C GLY A 28 2.94 -16.35 0.78
N ARG A 29 2.87 -17.55 1.38
CA ARG A 29 1.60 -18.06 1.94
C ARG A 29 1.04 -16.96 2.85
N GLU A 30 -0.09 -16.37 2.49
CA GLU A 30 -0.78 -15.38 3.33
C GLU A 30 -1.09 -16.03 4.67
N LYS A 31 -0.44 -15.52 5.73
CA LYS A 31 -0.69 -15.96 7.10
C LYS A 31 -1.72 -15.00 7.68
N CYS A 32 -2.86 -15.51 8.08
CA CYS A 32 -3.94 -14.73 8.68
C CYS A 32 -4.00 -14.96 10.20
N GLY A 33 -4.74 -14.09 10.91
CA GLY A 33 -4.91 -14.20 12.35
C GLY A 33 -3.60 -14.06 13.14
N TYR A 34 -3.47 -14.79 14.25
CA TYR A 34 -2.29 -14.71 15.14
C TYR A 34 -0.97 -15.12 14.45
N GLU A 35 -1.04 -15.84 13.33
CA GLU A 35 0.13 -16.27 12.57
C GLU A 35 0.83 -15.12 11.84
N SER A 36 0.14 -13.99 11.66
CA SER A 36 0.68 -12.76 11.06
C SER A 36 1.38 -11.86 12.09
N CYS A 37 1.20 -12.12 13.39
CA CYS A 37 1.75 -11.30 14.46
C CYS A 37 3.28 -11.36 14.49
N PRO A 38 3.96 -10.23 14.82
CA PRO A 38 5.40 -10.25 15.08
C PRO A 38 5.77 -11.21 16.21
N LYS A 39 6.88 -11.92 16.04
CA LYS A 39 7.39 -12.84 17.08
C LYS A 39 7.92 -12.04 18.27
N THR A 40 7.50 -12.42 19.46
CA THR A 40 8.04 -11.93 20.73
C THR A 40 9.29 -12.73 21.15
N ARG A 41 10.04 -12.19 22.10
CA ARG A 41 11.20 -12.85 22.73
C ARG A 41 10.83 -13.29 24.15
N PRO A 42 10.71 -14.61 24.43
CA PRO A 42 10.47 -15.12 25.77
C PRO A 42 11.59 -14.71 26.73
N GLY A 43 11.25 -14.45 28.00
CA GLY A 43 12.22 -14.04 29.02
C GLY A 43 12.75 -12.61 28.86
N MET A 44 12.18 -11.81 27.94
CA MET A 44 12.50 -10.39 27.75
C MET A 44 11.25 -9.53 27.85
N LEU A 45 11.43 -8.24 28.17
CA LEU A 45 10.40 -7.24 27.95
C LEU A 45 10.17 -7.08 26.45
N ASN A 46 8.92 -7.22 26.01
CA ASN A 46 8.53 -7.01 24.63
C ASN A 46 7.78 -5.67 24.54
N VAL A 47 8.33 -4.73 23.77
CA VAL A 47 7.69 -3.43 23.51
C VAL A 47 7.10 -3.45 22.11
N HIS A 48 5.79 -3.22 22.01
CA HIS A 48 5.07 -3.21 20.74
C HIS A 48 4.81 -1.76 20.33
N LEU A 49 5.44 -1.34 19.23
CA LEU A 49 5.20 -0.03 18.65
C LEU A 49 4.02 -0.11 17.67
N LEU A 50 2.93 0.59 17.99
CA LEU A 50 1.73 0.62 17.18
C LEU A 50 1.62 2.00 16.50
N ALA A 51 2.13 2.11 15.27
CA ALA A 51 1.96 3.32 14.50
C ALA A 51 0.49 3.48 14.08
N HIS A 52 -0.09 4.65 14.34
CA HIS A 52 -1.48 4.95 14.06
C HIS A 52 -1.67 6.42 13.71
N THR A 53 -2.83 6.76 13.15
CA THR A 53 -3.33 8.13 13.08
C THR A 53 -4.74 8.17 13.64
N HIS A 54 -5.10 9.27 14.28
CA HIS A 54 -6.48 9.57 14.65
C HIS A 54 -7.04 10.57 13.64
N MET A 55 -8.18 10.25 13.02
CA MET A 55 -8.75 11.05 11.94
C MET A 55 -10.22 11.36 12.20
N ASP A 56 -10.48 12.47 12.89
CA ASP A 56 -11.84 12.88 13.24
C ASP A 56 -12.71 13.09 11.99
N LEU A 57 -13.83 12.35 11.92
CA LEU A 57 -14.85 12.48 10.88
C LEU A 57 -15.71 13.73 11.07
N GLY A 58 -15.05 14.89 11.10
CA GLY A 58 -15.64 16.18 11.45
C GLY A 58 -15.33 16.57 12.89
N TRP A 59 -14.65 17.70 13.05
CA TRP A 59 -14.36 18.33 14.33
C TRP A 59 -14.17 19.84 14.13
N LEU A 60 -12.95 20.29 13.82
CA LEU A 60 -12.67 21.69 13.45
C LEU A 60 -12.92 21.96 11.96
N LYS A 61 -12.74 20.93 11.14
CA LYS A 61 -13.00 20.94 9.70
C LYS A 61 -14.14 19.99 9.36
N THR A 62 -14.83 20.24 8.25
CA THR A 62 -15.77 19.25 7.69
C THR A 62 -15.02 18.01 7.19
N VAL A 63 -15.74 16.91 6.99
CA VAL A 63 -15.17 15.67 6.44
C VAL A 63 -14.40 15.93 5.14
N ASP A 64 -14.98 16.65 4.19
CA ASP A 64 -14.32 16.95 2.91
C ASP A 64 -13.10 17.87 3.08
N GLN A 65 -13.16 18.83 4.00
CA GLN A 65 -12.03 19.72 4.28
C GLN A 65 -10.86 18.94 4.89
N TYR A 66 -11.12 18.01 5.79
CA TYR A 66 -10.13 17.05 6.28
C TYR A 66 -9.63 16.12 5.18
N PHE A 67 -10.51 15.61 4.33
CA PHE A 67 -10.14 14.67 3.28
C PHE A 67 -9.19 15.28 2.24
N TYR A 68 -9.53 16.46 1.73
CA TYR A 68 -8.77 17.15 0.68
C TYR A 68 -7.63 18.03 1.23
N GLY A 69 -7.60 18.32 2.53
CA GLY A 69 -6.58 19.19 3.13
C GLY A 69 -6.76 20.66 2.80
N THR A 70 -8.01 21.14 2.79
CA THR A 70 -8.35 22.57 2.68
C THR A 70 -8.54 23.20 4.06
N LYS A 71 -8.62 24.53 4.15
CA LYS A 71 -8.70 25.26 5.43
C LYS A 71 -7.58 24.87 6.41
N ASN A 72 -6.34 25.01 5.96
CA ASN A 72 -5.18 24.61 6.75
C ASN A 72 -4.90 25.55 7.94
N ASP A 73 -5.48 26.75 7.92
CA ASP A 73 -5.45 27.67 9.06
C ASP A 73 -6.21 27.11 10.28
N ASP A 74 -7.28 26.34 10.06
CA ASP A 74 -8.04 25.68 11.15
C ASP A 74 -7.29 24.43 11.64
N ALA A 75 -6.85 23.59 10.69
CA ALA A 75 -5.95 22.47 10.96
C ALA A 75 -5.21 22.05 9.69
N ASN A 76 -3.87 22.07 9.75
CA ASN A 76 -2.98 21.73 8.64
C ASN A 76 -2.82 20.21 8.47
N VAL A 77 -3.87 19.57 7.98
CA VAL A 77 -3.92 18.12 7.76
C VAL A 77 -4.79 17.78 6.55
N GLY A 78 -4.38 16.79 5.78
CA GLY A 78 -5.13 16.20 4.67
C GLY A 78 -5.10 14.67 4.71
N VAL A 79 -6.24 14.05 5.01
CA VAL A 79 -6.36 12.61 5.25
C VAL A 79 -5.97 11.77 4.02
N ARG A 80 -6.29 12.22 2.81
CA ARG A 80 -5.87 11.53 1.58
C ARG A 80 -4.35 11.30 1.53
N TYR A 81 -3.57 12.31 1.91
CA TYR A 81 -2.11 12.25 1.86
C TYR A 81 -1.54 11.31 2.93
N ILE A 82 -2.22 11.19 4.07
CA ILE A 82 -1.83 10.24 5.12
C ILE A 82 -1.94 8.81 4.57
N PHE A 83 -3.08 8.43 3.98
CA PHE A 83 -3.23 7.09 3.37
C PHE A 83 -2.17 6.81 2.30
N GLU A 84 -1.91 7.76 1.40
CA GLU A 84 -0.94 7.58 0.32
C GLU A 84 0.50 7.46 0.84
N SER A 85 0.89 8.32 1.79
CA SER A 85 2.21 8.27 2.41
C SER A 85 2.44 6.97 3.21
N VAL A 86 1.43 6.51 3.96
CA VAL A 86 1.52 5.26 4.72
C VAL A 86 1.62 4.06 3.77
N LEU A 87 0.83 4.02 2.70
CA LEU A 87 0.93 2.98 1.67
C LEU A 87 2.36 2.91 1.10
N ASP A 88 2.91 4.06 0.69
CA ASP A 88 4.27 4.13 0.13
C ASP A 88 5.34 3.70 1.17
N GLU A 89 5.17 4.02 2.45
CA GLU A 89 6.10 3.60 3.50
C GLU A 89 5.98 2.11 3.89
N LEU A 90 4.78 1.53 3.87
CA LEU A 90 4.58 0.11 4.14
C LEU A 90 5.18 -0.78 3.04
N GLU A 91 5.15 -0.33 1.79
CA GLU A 91 5.75 -1.07 0.67
C GLU A 91 7.29 -1.14 0.74
N LYS A 92 7.94 -0.15 1.36
CA LYS A 92 9.40 -0.10 1.48
C LYS A 92 9.97 -1.13 2.46
N ASP A 93 9.21 -1.51 3.48
CA ASP A 93 9.69 -2.42 4.54
C ASP A 93 8.55 -3.31 5.06
N PRO A 94 8.60 -4.63 4.79
CA PRO A 94 7.56 -5.58 5.20
C PRO A 94 7.50 -5.82 6.71
N SER A 95 8.39 -5.24 7.51
CA SER A 95 8.30 -5.25 8.98
C SER A 95 7.44 -4.13 9.54
N ARG A 96 7.19 -3.07 8.77
CA ARG A 96 6.36 -1.94 9.19
C ARG A 96 4.89 -2.33 9.29
N ARG A 97 4.20 -1.74 10.25
CA ARG A 97 2.78 -1.95 10.51
C ARG A 97 2.15 -0.59 10.81
N PHE A 98 0.91 -0.43 10.41
CA PHE A 98 0.14 0.78 10.67
C PHE A 98 -1.33 0.39 10.89
N ILE A 99 -2.02 1.09 11.80
CA ILE A 99 -3.44 0.88 12.03
C ILE A 99 -4.24 2.13 11.62
N PHE A 100 -5.31 1.89 10.84
CA PHE A 100 -6.33 2.86 10.52
C PHE A 100 -7.64 2.43 11.16
N VAL A 101 -8.44 3.39 11.66
CA VAL A 101 -9.68 3.09 12.39
C VAL A 101 -10.90 3.63 11.66
N GLU A 102 -10.83 4.84 11.11
CA GLU A 102 -12.01 5.57 10.65
C GLU A 102 -12.43 5.16 9.24
N THR A 103 -13.35 4.18 9.18
CA THR A 103 -13.84 3.57 7.93
C THR A 103 -14.55 4.57 7.00
N GLY A 104 -15.07 5.69 7.52
CA GLY A 104 -15.66 6.76 6.70
C GLY A 104 -14.64 7.39 5.75
N PHE A 105 -13.47 7.76 6.25
CA PHE A 105 -12.39 8.29 5.41
C PHE A 105 -11.79 7.22 4.52
N PHE A 106 -11.64 6.00 5.04
CA PHE A 106 -11.19 4.86 4.23
C PHE A 106 -12.10 4.64 3.02
N ASN A 107 -13.42 4.65 3.20
CA ASN A 107 -14.38 4.49 2.11
C ASN A 107 -14.29 5.64 1.09
N LEU A 108 -14.15 6.89 1.55
CA LEU A 108 -13.95 8.04 0.65
C LEU A 108 -12.69 7.90 -0.19
N TRP A 109 -11.60 7.45 0.42
CA TRP A 109 -10.34 7.18 -0.26
C TRP A 109 -10.46 6.00 -1.24
N TRP A 110 -10.95 4.84 -0.78
CA TRP A 110 -11.05 3.59 -1.53
C TRP A 110 -11.86 3.73 -2.82
N ARG A 111 -13.01 4.40 -2.75
CA ARG A 111 -13.89 4.65 -3.90
C ARG A 111 -13.21 5.49 -5.00
N ARG A 112 -12.17 6.24 -4.67
CA ARG A 112 -11.44 7.13 -5.58
C ARG A 112 -10.12 6.54 -6.10
N LEU A 113 -9.71 5.36 -5.62
CA LEU A 113 -8.51 4.69 -6.10
C LEU A 113 -8.71 4.08 -7.50
N SER A 114 -7.63 4.07 -8.29
CA SER A 114 -7.52 3.22 -9.46
C SER A 114 -7.32 1.76 -9.07
N ASP A 115 -7.63 0.84 -9.98
CA ASP A 115 -7.45 -0.61 -9.75
C ASP A 115 -6.00 -0.97 -9.38
N ALA A 116 -5.03 -0.29 -9.98
CA ALA A 116 -3.61 -0.46 -9.66
C ALA A 116 -3.29 -0.08 -8.20
N LYS A 117 -3.86 1.03 -7.69
CA LYS A 117 -3.68 1.45 -6.29
C LYS A 117 -4.43 0.52 -5.33
N ARG A 118 -5.61 0.03 -5.71
CA ARG A 118 -6.34 -0.98 -4.91
C ARG A 118 -5.54 -2.26 -4.76
N LYS A 119 -4.99 -2.78 -5.87
CA LYS A 119 -4.14 -3.98 -5.85
C LYS A 119 -2.89 -3.81 -4.98
N ARG A 120 -2.28 -2.62 -4.97
CA ARG A 120 -1.16 -2.29 -4.06
C ARG A 120 -1.58 -2.38 -2.61
N PHE A 121 -2.73 -1.80 -2.27
CA PHE A 121 -3.27 -1.85 -0.92
C PHE A 121 -3.67 -3.27 -0.50
N ASP A 122 -4.38 -4.02 -1.35
CA ASP A 122 -4.79 -5.40 -1.06
C ASP A 122 -3.60 -6.31 -0.76
N ALA A 123 -2.42 -6.05 -1.36
CA ALA A 123 -1.21 -6.81 -1.07
C ALA A 123 -0.62 -6.57 0.34
N LEU A 124 -1.14 -5.59 1.09
CA LEU A 124 -0.68 -5.23 2.43
C LEU A 124 -1.64 -5.68 3.55
N VAL A 125 -2.82 -6.19 3.22
CA VAL A 125 -3.90 -6.51 4.18
C VAL A 125 -4.17 -8.00 4.25
#